data_AF-A0A949CHL8-F1
#
_entry.id   AF-A0A949CHL8-F1
#
_cell.length_a   1.000
_cell.length_b   1.000
_cell.length_c   1.000
_cell.angle_alpha   90.00
_cell.angle_beta   90.00
_cell.angle_gamma   90.00
#
_symmetry.space_group_name_H-M   'P 1'
#
loop_
_entity.id
_entity.type
_entity.pdbx_description
1 polymer ?
#
loop_
_entity_poly.entity_id
_entity_poly.type
_entity_poly.pdbx_seq_one_letter_code
_entity_poly.pdbx_strand_id
1 'polypeptide(L)'
;MGVWALPQTVKQAKELQKLVAKPLSLKVAADKLYNLLGDDDLFDGIFEAKEKGDFDVRILVESSLSKFLNEKENATKPWNKEAYKICQNICKSLEEFYIPY
;
A
#
# COMPACT_ATOMS: atom_id res chain seq x y z
N MET A 1 3.98 -4.54 16.32
CA MET A 1 3.70 -4.27 14.92
C MET A 1 4.70 -5.02 14.07
N GLY A 2 4.23 -6.05 13.37
CA GLY A 2 4.97 -6.88 12.45
C GLY A 2 4.71 -6.44 11.01
N VAL A 3 5.77 -6.46 10.22
CA VAL A 3 5.72 -6.29 8.78
C VAL A 3 6.13 -7.62 8.17
N TRP A 4 5.25 -8.24 7.39
CA TRP A 4 5.52 -9.54 6.78
C TRP A 4 5.60 -9.48 5.25
N ALA A 5 5.04 -8.45 4.62
CA ALA A 5 5.08 -8.29 3.16
C ALA A 5 5.32 -6.84 2.75
N LEU A 6 6.27 -6.64 1.83
CA LEU A 6 6.53 -5.36 1.18
C LEU A 6 6.68 -5.61 -0.34
N PRO A 7 6.27 -4.65 -1.21
CA PRO A 7 6.30 -4.80 -2.67
C PRO A 7 7.71 -4.58 -3.25
N GLN A 8 8.70 -5.30 -2.74
CA GLN A 8 10.12 -5.04 -3.00
C GLN A 8 10.63 -5.67 -4.30
N THR A 9 9.83 -6.55 -4.92
CA THR A 9 10.09 -7.11 -6.25
C THR A 9 9.26 -6.41 -7.32
N VAL A 10 9.76 -6.40 -8.57
CA VAL A 10 9.07 -5.76 -9.70
C VAL A 10 7.69 -6.37 -9.91
N LYS A 11 7.55 -7.69 -9.72
CA LYS A 11 6.28 -8.40 -9.85
C LYS A 11 5.26 -7.89 -8.81
N GLN A 12 5.64 -7.86 -7.54
CA GLN A 12 4.75 -7.39 -6.47
C GLN A 12 4.40 -5.90 -6.63
N ALA A 13 5.37 -5.05 -7.01
CA ALA A 13 5.12 -3.64 -7.25
C ALA A 13 4.13 -3.41 -8.41
N LYS A 14 4.24 -4.19 -9.51
CA LYS A 14 3.29 -4.13 -10.63
C LYS A 14 1.91 -4.66 -10.25
N GLU A 15 1.84 -5.71 -9.42
CA GLU A 15 0.58 -6.23 -8.90
C GLU A 15 -0.11 -5.20 -7.99
N LEU A 16 0.65 -4.55 -7.10
CA LEU A 16 0.16 -3.47 -6.26
C LEU A 16 -0.32 -2.27 -7.10
N GLN A 17 0.45 -1.87 -8.12
CA GLN A 17 0.06 -0.80 -9.05
C GLN A 17 -1.28 -1.08 -9.72
N LYS A 18 -1.47 -2.31 -10.23
CA LYS A 18 -2.74 -2.72 -10.85
C LYS A 18 -3.89 -2.74 -9.85
N LEU A 19 -3.61 -3.13 -8.61
CA LEU A 19 -4.60 -3.19 -7.54
C LEU A 19 -5.13 -1.81 -7.19
N VAL A 20 -4.24 -0.83 -6.98
CA VAL A 20 -4.59 0.54 -6.56
C VAL A 20 -5.00 1.46 -7.72
N ALA A 21 -4.90 0.99 -8.96
CA ALA A 21 -5.40 1.72 -10.14
C ALA A 21 -6.93 1.88 -10.16
N LYS A 22 -7.66 1.14 -9.32
CA LYS A 22 -9.12 1.24 -9.14
C LYS A 22 -9.43 1.37 -7.65
N PRO A 23 -10.58 1.97 -7.28
CA PRO A 23 -11.04 2.01 -5.89
C PRO A 23 -10.96 0.64 -5.22
N LEU A 24 -10.35 0.59 -4.03
CA LEU A 24 -10.11 -0.65 -3.32
C LEU A 24 -11.04 -0.71 -2.11
N SER A 25 -12.09 -1.53 -2.21
CA SER A 25 -13.05 -1.66 -1.11
C SER A 25 -12.49 -2.50 0.04
N LEU A 26 -12.87 -2.13 1.26
CA LEU A 26 -12.48 -2.79 2.50
C LEU A 26 -12.74 -4.31 2.49
N LYS A 27 -13.81 -4.75 1.81
CA LYS A 27 -14.21 -6.18 1.76
C LYS A 27 -13.13 -7.06 1.14
N VAL A 28 -12.42 -6.56 0.13
CA VAL A 28 -11.42 -7.33 -0.64
C VAL A 28 -10.00 -6.84 -0.41
N ALA A 29 -9.82 -5.70 0.27
CA ALA A 29 -8.50 -5.09 0.46
C ALA A 29 -7.55 -5.98 1.25
N ALA A 30 -8.00 -6.50 2.40
CA ALA A 30 -7.18 -7.32 3.29
C ALA A 30 -6.60 -8.53 2.55
N ASP A 31 -7.44 -9.29 1.83
CA ASP A 31 -7.02 -10.48 1.09
C ASP A 31 -6.02 -10.16 -0.03
N LYS A 32 -6.26 -9.06 -0.76
CA LYS A 32 -5.41 -8.67 -1.90
C LYS A 32 -4.09 -8.05 -1.46
N LEU A 33 -4.07 -7.36 -0.32
CA LEU A 33 -2.87 -6.70 0.21
C LEU A 33 -1.99 -7.64 1.02
N TYR A 34 -2.53 -8.72 1.60
CA TYR A 34 -1.81 -9.58 2.54
C TYR A 34 -0.42 -10.03 2.06
N ASN A 35 -0.26 -10.41 0.80
CA ASN A 35 1.03 -10.85 0.24
C ASN A 35 1.80 -9.75 -0.52
N LEU A 36 1.23 -8.54 -0.63
CA LEU A 36 1.79 -7.42 -1.40
C LEU A 36 2.30 -6.29 -0.50
N LEU A 37 1.51 -5.91 0.50
CA LEU A 37 1.79 -4.87 1.48
C LEU A 37 1.10 -5.30 2.80
N GLY A 38 1.85 -6.02 3.62
CA GLY A 38 1.39 -6.67 4.84
C GLY A 38 2.10 -6.09 6.06
N ASP A 39 1.34 -5.32 6.82
CA ASP A 39 1.79 -4.52 7.96
C ASP A 39 0.64 -4.44 8.98
N ASP A 40 0.94 -4.65 10.26
CA ASP A 40 -0.08 -4.63 11.32
C ASP A 40 -0.83 -3.29 11.33
N ASP A 41 -0.15 -2.14 11.27
CA ASP A 41 -0.78 -0.81 11.30
C ASP A 41 -1.79 -0.64 10.15
N LEU A 42 -1.41 -1.05 8.94
CA LEU A 42 -2.29 -1.02 7.77
C LEU A 42 -3.52 -1.90 7.94
N PHE A 43 -3.34 -3.12 8.43
CA PHE A 43 -4.44 -4.08 8.59
C PHE A 43 -5.39 -3.65 9.69
N ASP A 44 -4.88 -3.15 10.81
CA ASP A 44 -5.68 -2.57 11.89
C ASP A 44 -6.52 -1.40 11.36
N GLY A 45 -5.92 -0.49 10.57
CA GLY A 45 -6.65 0.61 9.92
C GLY A 45 -7.76 0.14 8.96
N ILE A 46 -7.51 -0.94 8.21
CA ILE A 46 -8.53 -1.56 7.35
C ILE A 46 -9.67 -2.16 8.18
N PHE A 47 -9.37 -2.82 9.29
CA PHE A 47 -10.39 -3.42 10.16
C PHE A 47 -11.23 -2.35 10.88
N GLU A 48 -10.60 -1.29 11.40
CA GLU A 48 -11.34 -0.17 12.00
C GLU A 48 -12.22 0.56 10.98
N ALA A 49 -11.73 0.74 9.75
CA ALA A 49 -12.51 1.37 8.69
C ALA A 49 -13.72 0.51 8.27
N LYS A 50 -13.63 -0.82 8.34
CA LYS A 50 -14.78 -1.73 8.12
C LYS A 50 -15.92 -1.48 9.09
N GLU A 51 -15.63 -1.09 10.33
CA GLU A 51 -16.66 -0.79 11.32
C GLU A 51 -17.35 0.56 11.06
N LYS A 52 -16.68 1.48 10.35
CA LYS A 52 -17.14 2.87 10.13
C LYS A 52 -17.92 3.09 8.83
N GLY A 53 -17.80 2.21 7.83
CA GLY A 53 -18.59 2.29 6.60
C GLY A 53 -17.82 1.97 5.32
N ASP A 54 -18.27 2.53 4.18
CA ASP A 54 -17.56 2.40 2.91
C ASP A 54 -16.37 3.38 2.87
N PHE A 55 -15.17 2.85 2.68
CA PHE A 55 -13.92 3.60 2.72
C PHE A 55 -13.00 3.08 1.61
N ASP A 56 -12.38 3.99 0.87
CA ASP A 56 -11.41 3.63 -0.15
C ASP A 56 -10.03 3.38 0.49
N VAL A 57 -9.63 2.11 0.53
CA VAL A 57 -8.40 1.66 1.19
C VAL A 57 -7.13 2.20 0.54
N ARG A 58 -7.22 2.77 -0.66
CA ARG A 58 -6.06 3.39 -1.33
C ARG A 58 -5.39 4.48 -0.49
N ILE A 59 -6.13 5.20 0.36
CA ILE A 59 -5.57 6.21 1.28
C ILE A 59 -4.64 5.55 2.31
N LEU A 60 -5.07 4.44 2.91
CA LEU A 60 -4.25 3.71 3.89
C LEU A 60 -3.04 3.04 3.22
N VAL A 61 -3.22 2.52 2.01
CA VAL A 61 -2.13 1.93 1.21
C VAL A 61 -1.08 2.97 0.86
N GLU A 62 -1.49 4.17 0.45
CA GLU A 62 -0.57 5.28 0.17
C GLU A 62 0.26 5.63 1.40
N SER A 63 -0.40 5.88 2.54
CA SER A 63 0.27 6.26 3.79
C SER A 63 1.26 5.19 4.26
N SER A 64 0.84 3.92 4.28
CA SER A 64 1.68 2.79 4.66
C SER A 64 2.85 2.61 3.69
N LEU A 65 2.60 2.68 2.38
CA LEU A 65 3.65 2.56 1.37
C LEU A 65 4.67 3.70 1.44
N SER A 66 4.20 4.93 1.64
CA SER A 66 5.05 6.12 1.79
C SER A 66 5.98 6.00 3.01
N LYS A 67 5.44 5.54 4.16
CA LYS A 67 6.22 5.21 5.37
C LYS A 67 7.37 4.24 5.03
N PHE A 68 7.09 3.13 4.35
CA PHE A 68 8.12 2.14 4.02
C PHE A 68 9.12 2.59 2.95
N LEU A 69 8.74 3.49 2.05
CA LEU A 69 9.66 4.06 1.08
C LEU A 69 10.64 5.04 1.76
N ASN A 70 10.16 5.83 2.72
CA ASN A 70 11.00 6.74 3.51
C ASN A 70 11.93 5.97 4.45
N GLU A 71 11.45 4.85 5.01
CA GLU A 71 12.21 3.97 5.91
C GLU A 71 12.81 2.75 5.19
N LYS A 72 13.13 2.87 3.90
CA LYS A 72 13.57 1.74 3.06
C LYS A 72 14.76 0.95 3.61
N GLU A 73 15.59 1.59 4.44
CA GLU A 73 16.76 1.01 5.12
C GLU A 73 16.39 0.07 6.27
N ASN A 74 15.18 0.21 6.82
CA ASN A 74 14.64 -0.67 7.88
C ASN A 74 14.02 -1.95 7.31
N ALA A 75 13.91 -2.06 5.98
CA ALA A 75 13.29 -3.22 5.36
C ALA A 75 14.17 -4.48 5.50
N THR A 76 13.53 -5.61 5.84
CA THR A 76 14.23 -6.90 6.06
C THR A 76 14.90 -7.44 4.79
N LYS A 77 14.43 -7.04 3.61
CA LYS A 77 15.04 -7.36 2.31
C LYS A 77 15.38 -6.07 1.57
N PRO A 78 16.36 -6.08 0.65
CA PRO A 78 16.67 -4.90 -0.15
C PRO A 78 15.57 -4.63 -1.19
N TRP A 79 15.31 -3.36 -1.46
CA TRP A 79 14.41 -2.94 -2.52
C TRP A 79 15.04 -3.09 -3.90
N ASN A 80 14.32 -3.73 -4.83
CA ASN A 80 14.66 -3.64 -6.23
C ASN A 80 14.46 -2.18 -6.72
N LYS A 81 15.42 -1.66 -7.50
CA LYS A 81 15.38 -0.26 -7.99
C LYS A 81 14.15 0.06 -8.84
N GLU A 82 13.71 -0.87 -9.70
CA GLU A 82 12.50 -0.68 -10.50
C GLU A 82 11.24 -0.79 -9.64
N ALA A 83 11.18 -1.77 -8.72
CA ALA A 83 10.06 -1.91 -7.79
C ALA A 83 9.87 -0.65 -6.93
N TYR A 84 10.98 -0.11 -6.41
CA TYR A 84 11.00 1.13 -5.63
C TYR A 84 10.43 2.31 -6.43
N LYS A 85 10.86 2.50 -7.68
CA LYS A 85 10.34 3.55 -8.56
C LYS A 85 8.84 3.38 -8.84
N ILE A 86 8.38 2.15 -9.06
CA ILE A 86 6.95 1.87 -9.26
C ILE A 86 6.16 2.26 -8.01
N CYS A 87 6.64 1.91 -6.82
CA CYS A 87 5.99 2.26 -5.56
C CYS A 87 5.98 3.77 -5.31
N GLN A 88 7.05 4.49 -5.62
CA GLN A 88 7.07 5.96 -5.57
C GLN A 88 6.03 6.58 -6.51
N ASN A 89 5.87 6.03 -7.71
CA ASN A 89 4.87 6.50 -8.66
C ASN A 89 3.44 6.21 -8.18
N ILE A 90 3.21 5.07 -7.51
CA ILE A 90 1.92 4.77 -6.87
C ILE A 90 1.56 5.86 -5.86
N CYS A 91 2.46 6.18 -4.91
CA CYS A 91 2.20 7.22 -3.91
C CYS A 91 1.87 8.56 -4.56
N LYS A 92 2.68 9.01 -5.52
CA LYS A 92 2.44 10.27 -6.25
C LYS A 92 1.09 10.29 -6.96
N SER A 93 0.75 9.22 -7.68
CA SER A 93 -0.54 9.14 -8.37
C SER A 93 -1.70 9.18 -7.39
N LEU A 94 -1.58 8.52 -6.23
CA LEU A 94 -2.63 8.55 -5.20
C LEU A 94 -2.74 9.94 -4.56
N GLU A 95 -1.64 10.59 -4.22
CA GLU A 95 -1.64 11.98 -3.72
C GLU A 95 -2.37 12.94 -4.68
N GLU A 96 -2.09 12.85 -5.99
CA GLU A 96 -2.74 13.67 -7.02
C GLU A 96 -4.26 13.46 -7.09
N PHE A 97 -4.77 12.25 -6.82
CA PHE A 97 -6.21 11.98 -6.77
C PHE A 97 -6.91 12.64 -5.59
N TYR A 98 -6.18 12.99 -4.51
CA TYR A 98 -6.75 13.53 -3.27
C TYR A 98 -6.56 15.04 -3.12
N ILE A 99 -6.01 15.75 -4.11
CA ILE A 99 -5.97 17.22 -4.10
C ILE A 99 -7.42 17.73 -4.28
N PRO A 100 -8.04 18.33 -3.24
CA PRO A 100 -9.32 19.00 -3.43
C PRO A 100 -9.07 20.28 -4.24
N TYR A 101 -9.76 20.40 -5.38
CA TYR A 101 -9.86 21.68 -6.11
C TYR A 101 -10.60 22.73 -5.27
#